data_AF-A0A537Y346-F1
#
_entry.id   AF-A0A537Y346-F1
#
_cell.length_a   1.000
_cell.length_b   1.000
_cell.length_c   1.000
_cell.angle_alpha   90.00
_cell.angle_beta   90.00
_cell.angle_gamma   90.00
#
_symmetry.space_group_name_H-M   'P 1'
#
loop_
_entity.id
_entity.type
_entity.pdbx_description
1 polymer ?
#
loop_
_entity_poly.entity_id
_entity_poly.type
_entity_poly.pdbx_seq_one_letter_code
_entity_poly.pdbx_strand_id
1 'polypeptide(L)' 'MSCGHVGCCDSSKNKHATKHHRASDHPVIRSFQPGEDWFWCYPDQLMFELD' A
#
# COMPACT_ATOMS: atom_id res chain seq x y z
N MET A 1 -7.50 -7.15 2.07
CA MET A 1 -7.85 -5.82 2.62
C MET A 1 -8.29 -6.00 4.06
N SER A 2 -7.43 -5.72 5.03
CA SER A 2 -7.60 -6.13 6.44
C SER A 2 -8.22 -5.08 7.36
N CYS A 3 -8.00 -3.77 7.12
CA CYS A 3 -8.43 -2.73 8.06
C CYS A 3 -9.02 -1.44 7.45
N GLY A 4 -9.03 -1.30 6.12
CA GLY A 4 -9.60 -0.12 5.43
C GLY A 4 -8.85 1.21 5.62
N HIS A 5 -7.64 1.21 6.19
CA HIS A 5 -6.84 2.43 6.35
C HIS A 5 -6.31 2.93 5.00
N VAL A 6 -6.43 4.23 4.75
CA VAL A 6 -5.89 4.91 3.55
C VAL A 6 -4.81 5.88 3.98
N GLY A 7 -3.64 5.77 3.36
CA GLY A 7 -2.48 6.62 3.64
C GLY A 7 -1.69 6.92 2.37
N CYS A 8 -1.00 8.07 2.37
CA CYS A 8 -0.13 8.47 1.27
C CYS A 8 1.01 7.45 1.06
N CYS A 9 1.35 7.21 -0.21
CA CYS A 9 2.42 6.31 -0.64
C CYS A 9 3.83 6.80 -0.23
N ASP A 10 4.84 6.01 -0.57
CA ASP A 10 6.24 6.27 -0.17
C ASP A 10 6.92 7.42 -0.92
N SER A 11 6.39 7.81 -2.07
CA SER A 11 6.80 9.02 -2.78
C SER A 11 6.31 10.30 -2.10
N SER A 12 5.34 10.20 -1.18
CA SER A 12 4.90 11.34 -0.38
C SER A 12 5.82 11.56 0.83
N LYS A 13 6.04 12.84 1.20
CA LYS A 13 6.93 13.25 2.31
C LYS A 13 6.76 12.41 3.59
N ASN A 14 5.52 12.06 3.95
CA ASN A 14 5.20 11.44 5.23
C ASN A 14 5.14 9.91 5.23
N LYS A 15 5.09 9.26 4.05
CA LYS A 15 5.13 7.80 3.88
C LYS A 15 4.16 7.03 4.80
N HIS A 16 2.89 7.44 4.80
CA HIS A 16 1.90 6.91 5.74
C HIS A 16 1.61 5.43 5.52
N ALA A 17 1.58 4.96 4.26
CA ALA A 17 1.36 3.56 3.95
C ALA A 17 2.43 2.65 4.59
N THR A 18 3.72 2.99 4.45
CA THR A 18 4.81 2.21 5.05
C THR A 18 4.83 2.27 6.56
N LYS A 19 4.53 3.43 7.16
CA LYS A 19 4.39 3.54 8.62
C LYS A 19 3.26 2.64 9.13
N HIS A 20 2.13 2.62 8.42
CA HIS A 20 1.00 1.76 8.77
C HIS A 20 1.35 0.28 8.67
N HIS A 21 1.99 -0.16 7.58
CA HIS A 21 2.48 -1.53 7.44
C HIS A 21 3.35 -1.93 8.64
N ARG A 22 4.36 -1.13 8.99
CA ARG A 22 5.27 -1.41 10.12
C ARG A 22 4.57 -1.47 11.47
N ALA A 23 3.49 -0.72 11.67
CA ALA A 23 2.76 -0.66 12.93
C ALA A 23 1.68 -1.75 13.07
N SER A 24 1.13 -2.22 11.96
CA SER A 24 -0.04 -3.12 11.94
C SER A 24 0.23 -4.51 11.34
N ASP A 25 1.43 -4.72 10.79
CA ASP A 25 1.83 -5.94 10.09
C ASP A 25 0.91 -6.31 8.91
N HIS A 26 0.30 -5.30 8.28
CA HIS A 26 -0.48 -5.49 7.06
C HIS A 26 0.44 -5.54 5.84
N PRO A 27 0.61 -6.69 5.17
CA PRO A 27 1.69 -6.88 4.21
C PRO A 27 1.41 -6.29 2.83
N VAL A 28 0.14 -6.09 2.47
CA VAL A 28 -0.30 -5.69 1.13
C VAL A 28 -1.14 -4.42 1.19
N ILE A 29 -0.83 -3.47 0.31
CA ILE A 29 -1.65 -2.28 0.03
C ILE A 29 -2.15 -2.30 -1.42
N ARG A 30 -3.17 -1.50 -1.70
CA ARG A 30 -3.69 -1.24 -3.06
C ARG A 30 -3.62 0.26 -3.35
N SER A 31 -3.47 0.65 -4.61
CA SER A 31 -3.72 2.03 -4.98
C SER A 31 -5.14 2.48 -4.63
N PHE A 32 -5.26 3.76 -4.33
CA PHE A 32 -6.54 4.45 -4.17
C PHE A 32 -6.66 5.65 -5.12
N GLN A 33 -5.74 5.76 -6.08
CA GLN A 33 -5.82 6.77 -7.12
C GLN A 33 -6.87 6.37 -8.17
N PRO A 34 -7.64 7.33 -8.71
CA PRO A 34 -8.55 7.04 -9.81
C PRO A 34 -7.79 6.48 -11.03
N GLY A 35 -8.21 5.31 -11.53
CA GLY A 35 -7.65 4.68 -12.72
C GLY A 35 -6.46 3.74 -12.46
N GLU A 36 -6.04 3.56 -11.21
CA GLU A 36 -5.00 2.61 -10.84
C GLU A 36 -5.61 1.38 -10.12
N ASP A 37 -5.23 0.16 -10.52
CA ASP A 37 -5.63 -1.09 -9.84
C ASP A 37 -4.43 -2.02 -9.57
N TRP A 38 -3.32 -1.41 -9.13
CA TRP A 38 -2.15 -2.14 -8.69
C TRP A 38 -2.13 -2.33 -7.17
N PHE A 39 -1.40 -3.37 -6.76
CA PHE A 39 -1.13 -3.73 -5.37
C PHE A 39 0.37 -3.77 -5.13
N TRP A 40 0.76 -3.58 -3.87
CA TRP A 40 2.16 -3.67 -3.43
C TRP A 40 2.28 -4.56 -2.21
N CYS A 41 3.16 -5.56 -2.28
CA CYS A 41 3.54 -6.43 -1.16
C CYS A 41 4.84 -5.93 -0.54
N TYR A 42 4.80 -5.53 0.73
CA TYR A 42 5.99 -5.03 1.44
C TYR A 42 7.06 -6.10 1.70
N PRO A 43 6.72 -7.31 2.20
CA PRO A 43 7.72 -8.37 2.42
C PRO A 43 8.49 -8.75 1.14
N ASP A 44 7.76 -8.90 0.03
CA ASP A 44 8.33 -9.38 -1.23
C ASP A 44 8.87 -8.24 -2.11
N GLN A 45 8.57 -6.99 -1.76
CA GLN A 45 8.86 -5.80 -2.56
C GLN A 45 8.37 -5.94 -4.01
N LEU A 46 7.17 -6.50 -4.16
CA LEU A 46 6.58 -6.83 -5.45
C LEU A 46 5.34 -5.98 -5.70
N MET A 47 5.27 -5.40 -6.91
CA MET A 47 4.06 -4.80 -7.46
C MET A 47 3.36 -5.81 -8.35
N PHE A 48 2.03 -5.89 -8.26
CA PHE A 48 1.22 -6.65 -9.21
C PHE A 48 -0.04 -5.88 -9.57
N GLU A 49 -0.41 -5.97 -10.84
CA GLU A 49 -1.65 -5.44 -11.41
C GLU A 49 -2.58 -6.63 -11.67
N LEU A 50 -3.87 -6.44 -11.41
CA LEU A 50 -4.88 -7.41 -11.77
C LEU A 50 -5.47 -6.96 -13.11
N ASP A 51 -5.24 -7.76 -14.16
CA ASP A 51 -5.89 -7.60 -15.47
C ASP A 51 -7.39 -7.94 -15.42
#